data_AF-A0A7C5IX80-F1
#
_entry.id   AF-A0A7C5IX80-F1
#
_cell.length_a   1.000
_cell.length_b   1.000
_cell.length_c   1.000
_cell.angle_alpha   90.00
_cell.angle_beta   90.00
_cell.angle_gamma   90.00
#
_symmetry.space_group_name_H-M   'P 1'
#
loop_
_entity.id
_entity.type
_entity.pdbx_description
1 polymer ?
#
loop_
_entity_poly.entity_id
_entity_poly.type
_entity_poly.pdbx_seq_one_letter_code
_entity_poly.pdbx_strand_id
1 'polypeptide(L)'
;MIKMMGFDGVRIHYEYVVELGLVEPLLDYTQRLGLKVIWATHANYWNVKFPTRDFPNEIIVQSYKAELKAIAGNSSRYPHVLYVSVFYPIPFPAVANITYEECMRRVNSAEFNNAMRNIVAYVKSFGVKCTVESEGIPWDFPVQFVENADGYFIQPFSTRWDDIDAQHIIRYAAYFEKSGKKVFIGGYGFRMWRPAHH
;
A
#
# COMPACT_ATOMS: atom_id res chain seq x y z
N MET A 1 17.96 15.73 8.08
CA MET A 1 16.75 16.00 8.90
C MET A 1 16.15 14.72 9.48
N ILE A 2 15.62 13.77 8.69
CA ILE A 2 14.93 12.56 9.19
C ILE A 2 15.72 11.79 10.26
N LYS A 3 16.99 11.42 9.99
CA LYS A 3 17.87 10.79 10.98
C LYS A 3 18.12 11.65 12.22
N MET A 4 18.23 12.98 12.06
CA MET A 4 18.46 13.91 13.16
C MET A 4 17.23 14.04 14.08
N MET A 5 16.04 13.74 13.57
CA MET A 5 14.80 13.66 14.36
C MET A 5 14.63 12.31 15.06
N GLY A 6 15.60 11.39 14.93
CA GLY A 6 15.55 10.07 15.54
C GLY A 6 14.82 9.00 14.73
N PHE A 7 14.39 9.29 13.50
CA PHE A 7 13.78 8.28 12.63
C PHE A 7 14.84 7.43 11.92
N ASP A 8 14.66 6.12 11.92
CA ASP A 8 15.59 5.15 11.31
C ASP A 8 15.16 4.63 9.93
N GLY A 9 14.07 5.15 9.38
CA GLY A 9 13.62 4.74 8.08
C GLY A 9 12.66 5.71 7.43
N VAL A 10 12.41 5.45 6.15
CA VAL A 10 11.51 6.22 5.31
C VAL A 10 10.58 5.28 4.57
N ARG A 11 9.33 5.71 4.45
CA ARG A 11 8.36 5.10 3.56
C ARG A 11 8.21 6.01 2.35
N ILE A 12 8.59 5.52 1.18
CA ILE A 12 8.66 6.32 -0.05
C ILE A 12 7.48 5.95 -0.95
N HIS A 13 6.64 6.92 -1.25
CA HIS A 13 5.60 6.79 -2.26
C HIS A 13 6.25 6.83 -3.65
N TYR A 14 5.96 5.82 -4.46
CA TYR A 14 6.70 5.59 -5.71
C TYR A 14 6.24 6.44 -6.91
N GLU A 15 5.25 7.32 -6.72
CA GLU A 15 4.71 8.17 -7.79
C GLU A 15 5.83 8.93 -8.50
N TYR A 16 5.89 8.83 -9.82
CA TYR A 16 6.95 9.37 -10.69
C TYR A 16 8.38 8.84 -10.45
N VAL A 17 8.65 8.08 -9.39
CA VAL A 17 10.01 7.59 -9.07
C VAL A 17 10.55 6.68 -10.17
N VAL A 18 9.71 5.78 -10.70
CA VAL A 18 10.11 4.88 -11.78
C VAL A 18 10.28 5.64 -13.10
N GLU A 19 9.31 6.49 -13.45
CA GLU A 19 9.32 7.26 -14.70
C GLU A 19 10.51 8.24 -14.78
N LEU A 20 10.94 8.79 -13.63
CA LEU A 20 12.10 9.67 -13.53
C LEU A 20 13.44 8.94 -13.33
N GLY A 21 13.44 7.60 -13.30
CA GLY A 21 14.67 6.81 -13.11
C GLY A 21 15.32 6.98 -11.72
N LEU A 22 14.53 7.32 -10.70
CA LEU A 22 15.03 7.68 -9.37
C LEU A 22 15.13 6.51 -8.39
N VAL A 23 14.75 5.30 -8.78
CA VAL A 23 14.75 4.13 -7.88
C VAL A 23 16.15 3.86 -7.30
N GLU A 24 17.17 3.61 -8.14
CA GLU A 24 18.54 3.35 -7.66
C GLU A 24 19.15 4.57 -6.94
N PRO A 25 19.09 5.80 -7.48
CA PRO A 25 19.62 6.98 -6.77
C PRO A 25 19.07 7.17 -5.36
N LEU A 26 17.77 6.92 -5.15
CA LEU A 26 17.15 7.00 -3.83
C LEU A 26 17.62 5.87 -2.90
N LEU A 27 17.79 4.65 -3.42
CA LEU A 27 18.30 3.52 -2.64
C LEU A 27 19.75 3.75 -2.22
N ASP A 28 20.62 4.22 -3.11
CA ASP A 28 22.01 4.57 -2.79
C ASP A 28 22.08 5.71 -1.76
N TYR A 29 21.21 6.72 -1.90
CA TYR A 29 21.16 7.84 -0.98
C TYR A 29 20.71 7.40 0.42
N THR A 30 19.62 6.64 0.52
CA THR A 30 19.10 6.13 1.79
C THR A 30 20.06 5.15 2.46
N GLN A 31 20.78 4.33 1.69
CA GLN A 31 21.83 3.45 2.21
C GLN A 31 22.96 4.26 2.87
N ARG A 32 23.48 5.29 2.18
CA ARG A 32 24.54 6.16 2.72
C ARG A 32 24.14 6.86 4.02
N LEU A 33 22.86 7.17 4.18
CA LEU A 33 22.32 7.78 5.39
C LEU A 33 21.99 6.75 6.50
N GLY A 34 22.12 5.45 6.25
CA GLY A 34 21.71 4.41 7.18
C GLY A 34 20.21 4.45 7.50
N LEU A 35 19.39 4.78 6.50
CA LEU A 35 17.93 4.76 6.58
C LEU A 35 17.41 3.44 6.04
N LYS A 36 16.47 2.80 6.76
CA LYS A 36 15.68 1.67 6.24
C LYS A 36 14.61 2.19 5.28
N VAL A 37 14.28 1.42 4.24
CA VAL A 37 13.32 1.86 3.22
C VAL A 37 12.13 0.91 3.16
N ILE A 38 10.93 1.49 3.08
CA ILE A 38 9.72 0.80 2.63
C ILE A 38 9.25 1.49 1.36
N TRP A 39 9.08 0.73 0.28
CA TRP A 39 8.40 1.24 -0.91
C TRP A 39 6.89 1.14 -0.68
N ALA A 40 6.20 2.27 -0.77
CA ALA A 40 4.75 2.36 -0.75
C ALA A 40 4.25 2.50 -2.17
N THR A 41 3.59 1.46 -2.70
CA THR A 41 3.00 1.55 -4.04
C THR A 41 1.58 2.09 -4.03
N HIS A 42 1.36 3.04 -3.13
CA HIS A 42 0.08 3.61 -2.69
C HIS A 42 -0.84 4.08 -3.83
N ALA A 43 -2.11 4.27 -3.45
CA ALA A 43 -3.27 4.77 -4.17
C ALA A 43 -3.05 6.00 -5.07
N ASN A 44 -1.96 6.75 -4.98
CA ASN A 44 -1.77 7.85 -5.93
C ASN A 44 -1.70 7.31 -7.36
N TYR A 45 -1.08 6.16 -7.61
CA TYR A 45 -1.18 5.54 -8.93
C TYR A 45 -2.62 5.13 -9.29
N TRP A 46 -3.33 4.59 -8.30
CA TRP A 46 -4.68 4.06 -8.41
C TRP A 46 -5.74 5.12 -8.11
N ASN A 47 -6.28 5.72 -9.17
CA ASN A 47 -7.20 6.85 -9.28
C ASN A 47 -6.54 8.12 -9.86
N VAL A 48 -5.21 8.22 -9.93
CA VAL A 48 -4.54 9.24 -10.78
C VAL A 48 -4.28 8.69 -12.18
N LYS A 49 -3.64 7.52 -12.30
CA LYS A 49 -3.35 6.89 -13.60
C LYS A 49 -4.42 5.86 -13.98
N PHE A 50 -4.87 5.06 -13.02
CA PHE A 50 -5.84 3.99 -13.26
C PHE A 50 -6.98 4.00 -12.22
N PRO A 51 -8.25 4.12 -12.63
CA PRO A 51 -9.38 4.02 -11.71
C PRO A 51 -9.41 2.66 -11.00
N THR A 52 -9.61 2.63 -9.67
CA THR A 52 -9.73 1.36 -8.93
C THR A 52 -10.93 0.53 -9.39
N ARG A 53 -11.97 1.17 -9.93
CA ARG A 53 -13.13 0.47 -10.53
C ARG A 53 -12.77 -0.39 -11.74
N ASP A 54 -11.63 -0.16 -12.38
CA ASP A 54 -11.23 -0.94 -13.56
C ASP A 54 -10.35 -2.13 -13.16
N PHE A 55 -10.04 -2.30 -11.87
CA PHE A 55 -9.30 -3.47 -11.39
C PHE A 55 -10.23 -4.68 -11.16
N PRO A 56 -9.79 -5.91 -11.51
CA PRO A 56 -8.60 -6.20 -12.31
C PRO A 56 -8.85 -5.99 -13.81
N ASN A 57 -7.91 -5.36 -14.50
CA ASN A 57 -7.86 -5.25 -15.95
C ASN A 57 -6.44 -5.61 -16.40
N GLU A 58 -6.29 -6.43 -17.44
CA GLU A 58 -4.99 -6.95 -17.85
C GLU A 58 -3.97 -5.84 -18.16
N ILE A 59 -4.37 -4.81 -18.92
CA ILE A 59 -3.49 -3.70 -19.29
C ILE A 59 -3.00 -2.97 -18.03
N ILE A 60 -3.93 -2.68 -17.12
CA ILE A 60 -3.64 -2.02 -15.85
C ILE A 60 -2.67 -2.87 -15.00
N VAL A 61 -2.96 -4.16 -14.86
CA VAL A 61 -2.15 -5.10 -14.07
C VAL A 61 -0.75 -5.24 -14.66
N GLN A 62 -0.59 -5.30 -15.98
CA GLN A 62 0.71 -5.39 -16.62
C GLN A 62 1.52 -4.09 -16.48
N SER A 63 0.88 -2.93 -16.61
CA SER A 63 1.53 -1.64 -16.35
C SER A 63 2.04 -1.55 -14.92
N TYR A 64 1.20 -1.93 -13.95
CA TYR A 64 1.60 -1.93 -12.54
C TYR A 64 2.74 -2.91 -12.25
N LYS A 65 2.71 -4.12 -12.85
CA LYS A 65 3.82 -5.08 -12.78
C LYS A 65 5.11 -4.54 -13.38
N ALA A 66 5.07 -3.77 -14.47
CA ALA A 66 6.27 -3.18 -15.06
C ALA A 66 6.96 -2.20 -14.10
N GLU A 67 6.20 -1.40 -13.37
CA GLU A 67 6.75 -0.48 -12.35
C GLU A 67 7.25 -1.24 -11.11
N LEU A 68 6.49 -2.25 -10.66
CA LEU A 68 6.92 -3.15 -9.59
C LEU A 68 8.20 -3.90 -9.94
N LYS A 69 8.42 -4.27 -11.20
CA LYS A 69 9.68 -4.87 -11.67
C LYS A 69 10.86 -3.94 -11.44
N ALA A 70 10.72 -2.66 -11.78
CA ALA A 70 11.77 -1.68 -11.58
C ALA A 70 12.06 -1.52 -10.08
N ILE A 71 11.03 -1.43 -9.23
CA ILE A 71 11.20 -1.24 -7.79
C ILE A 71 11.78 -2.49 -7.12
N ALA A 72 11.12 -3.64 -7.27
CA ALA A 72 11.49 -4.88 -6.63
C ALA A 72 12.82 -5.44 -7.17
N GLY A 73 13.02 -5.36 -8.49
CA GLY A 73 14.26 -5.78 -9.14
C GLY A 73 15.47 -4.98 -8.62
N ASN A 74 15.34 -3.66 -8.51
CA ASN A 74 16.40 -2.84 -7.92
C ASN A 74 16.59 -3.15 -6.43
N SER A 75 15.50 -3.18 -5.67
CA SER A 75 15.50 -3.39 -4.21
C SER A 75 16.13 -4.73 -3.79
N SER A 76 16.12 -5.74 -4.64
CA SER A 76 16.74 -7.05 -4.36
C SER A 76 18.23 -6.97 -4.00
N ARG A 77 18.92 -5.91 -4.42
CA ARG A 77 20.35 -5.66 -4.16
C ARG A 77 20.60 -4.83 -2.90
N TYR A 78 19.56 -4.29 -2.27
CA TYR A 78 19.66 -3.32 -1.19
C TYR A 78 19.08 -3.88 0.11
N PRO A 79 19.91 -4.40 1.03
CA PRO A 79 19.43 -5.07 2.24
C PRO A 79 18.74 -4.12 3.24
N HIS A 80 18.88 -2.80 3.08
CA HIS A 80 18.17 -1.81 3.89
C HIS A 80 16.72 -1.59 3.43
N VAL A 81 16.30 -2.16 2.30
CA VAL A 81 14.89 -2.20 1.90
C VAL A 81 14.17 -3.29 2.69
N LEU A 82 13.23 -2.88 3.53
CA LEU A 82 12.48 -3.79 4.41
C LEU A 82 11.33 -4.47 3.69
N TYR A 83 10.58 -3.70 2.89
CA TYR A 83 9.36 -4.15 2.22
C TYR A 83 9.10 -3.38 0.93
N VAL A 84 8.56 -4.07 -0.06
CA VAL A 84 7.80 -3.48 -1.18
C VAL A 84 6.33 -3.70 -0.90
N SER A 85 5.59 -2.63 -0.69
CA SER A 85 4.17 -2.67 -0.30
C SER A 85 3.28 -2.53 -1.52
N VAL A 86 2.45 -3.53 -1.80
CA VAL A 86 1.46 -3.57 -2.88
C VAL A 86 0.13 -3.00 -2.41
N PHE A 87 -0.45 -2.08 -3.17
CA PHE A 87 -1.76 -1.49 -2.88
C PHE A 87 -2.91 -2.46 -3.21
N TYR A 88 -3.90 -2.53 -2.33
CA TYR A 88 -5.15 -3.28 -2.48
C TYR A 88 -6.24 -2.33 -3.01
N PRO A 89 -6.58 -2.37 -4.32
CA PRO A 89 -7.36 -1.32 -4.98
C PRO A 89 -8.86 -1.48 -4.76
N ILE A 90 -9.36 -1.04 -3.60
CA ILE A 90 -10.80 -1.05 -3.31
C ILE A 90 -11.52 -0.02 -4.22
N PRO A 91 -12.55 -0.42 -4.98
CA PRO A 91 -13.36 0.50 -5.77
C PRO A 91 -14.42 1.16 -4.89
N PHE A 92 -14.01 2.12 -4.06
CA PHE A 92 -14.93 2.78 -3.11
C PHE A 92 -16.16 3.37 -3.83
N PRO A 93 -17.40 3.07 -3.37
CA PRO A 93 -18.64 3.44 -4.06
C PRO A 93 -18.70 4.90 -4.56
N ALA A 94 -18.35 5.85 -3.68
CA ALA A 94 -18.38 7.29 -3.98
C ALA A 94 -17.36 7.71 -5.07
N VAL A 95 -16.18 7.09 -5.09
CA VAL A 95 -15.11 7.41 -6.05
C VAL A 95 -15.33 6.68 -7.38
N ALA A 96 -15.77 5.43 -7.31
CA ALA A 96 -15.96 4.56 -8.46
C ALA A 96 -17.31 4.78 -9.18
N ASN A 97 -18.25 5.49 -8.57
CA ASN A 97 -19.63 5.65 -9.02
C ASN A 97 -20.35 4.29 -9.21
N ILE A 98 -20.26 3.43 -8.18
CA ILE A 98 -20.90 2.11 -8.11
C ILE A 98 -21.64 1.94 -6.78
N THR A 99 -22.53 0.95 -6.67
CA THR A 99 -23.18 0.66 -5.40
C THR A 99 -22.24 -0.07 -4.43
N TYR A 100 -22.60 -0.09 -3.14
CA TYR A 100 -21.88 -0.87 -2.14
C TYR A 100 -21.87 -2.37 -2.49
N GLU A 101 -23.00 -2.91 -2.95
CA GLU A 101 -23.13 -4.32 -3.35
C GLU A 101 -22.20 -4.66 -4.51
N GLU A 102 -22.09 -3.77 -5.49
CA GLU A 102 -21.18 -3.95 -6.63
C GLU A 102 -19.70 -3.88 -6.20
N CYS A 103 -19.36 -2.96 -5.29
CA CYS A 103 -18.03 -2.90 -4.67
C CYS A 103 -17.71 -4.23 -3.97
N MET A 104 -18.62 -4.70 -3.11
CA MET A 104 -18.47 -5.94 -2.35
C MET A 104 -18.39 -7.17 -3.25
N ARG A 105 -19.19 -7.24 -4.31
CA ARG A 105 -19.14 -8.31 -5.31
C ARG A 105 -17.76 -8.38 -5.99
N ARG A 106 -17.17 -7.21 -6.29
CA ARG A 106 -15.85 -7.13 -6.95
C ARG A 106 -14.71 -7.53 -6.04
N VAL A 107 -14.60 -6.95 -4.85
CA VAL A 107 -13.49 -7.27 -3.92
C VAL A 107 -13.52 -8.72 -3.45
N ASN A 108 -14.71 -9.34 -3.42
CA ASN A 108 -14.87 -10.75 -3.09
C ASN A 108 -14.77 -11.70 -4.29
N SER A 109 -14.61 -11.19 -5.51
CA SER A 109 -14.53 -12.02 -6.71
C SER A 109 -13.24 -12.85 -6.76
N ALA A 110 -13.30 -14.03 -7.35
CA ALA A 110 -12.10 -14.85 -7.56
C ALA A 110 -11.06 -14.14 -8.43
N GLU A 111 -11.52 -13.36 -9.41
CA GLU A 111 -10.68 -12.58 -10.33
C GLU A 111 -9.82 -11.56 -9.58
N PHE A 112 -10.44 -10.73 -8.73
CA PHE A 112 -9.75 -9.74 -7.91
C PHE A 112 -8.69 -10.39 -7.01
N ASN A 113 -9.08 -11.48 -6.32
CA ASN A 113 -8.20 -12.16 -5.39
C ASN A 113 -7.04 -12.88 -6.10
N ASN A 114 -7.28 -13.47 -7.27
CA ASN A 114 -6.23 -14.06 -8.09
C ASN A 114 -5.27 -12.97 -8.60
N ALA A 115 -5.77 -11.82 -9.04
CA ALA A 115 -4.93 -10.70 -9.46
C ALA A 115 -4.01 -10.22 -8.31
N MET A 116 -4.55 -10.04 -7.11
CA MET A 116 -3.76 -9.66 -5.93
C MET A 116 -2.69 -10.70 -5.57
N ARG A 117 -3.05 -11.99 -5.55
CA ARG A 117 -2.07 -13.08 -5.32
C ARG A 117 -0.97 -13.08 -6.39
N ASN A 118 -1.34 -12.90 -7.65
CA ASN A 118 -0.40 -12.86 -8.78
C ASN A 118 0.56 -11.68 -8.70
N ILE A 119 0.09 -10.50 -8.29
CA ILE A 119 0.94 -9.31 -8.10
C ILE A 119 1.90 -9.52 -6.93
N VAL A 120 1.41 -10.00 -5.78
CA VAL A 120 2.26 -10.28 -4.61
C VAL A 120 3.31 -11.35 -4.94
N ALA A 121 2.92 -12.44 -5.59
CA ALA A 121 3.85 -13.48 -6.03
C ALA A 121 4.91 -12.95 -7.00
N TYR A 122 4.51 -12.07 -7.92
CA TYR A 122 5.43 -11.42 -8.85
C TYR A 122 6.48 -10.59 -8.11
N VAL A 123 6.09 -9.72 -7.18
CA VAL A 123 7.03 -8.95 -6.36
C VAL A 123 7.98 -9.86 -5.58
N LYS A 124 7.45 -10.94 -4.98
CA LYS A 124 8.27 -11.89 -4.21
C LYS A 124 9.25 -12.69 -5.07
N SER A 125 8.99 -12.88 -6.37
CA SER A 125 9.92 -13.57 -7.26
C SER A 125 11.27 -12.84 -7.43
N PHE A 126 11.36 -11.56 -7.05
CA PHE A 126 12.61 -10.80 -7.01
C PHE A 126 13.41 -11.01 -5.71
N GLY A 127 12.95 -11.86 -4.79
CA GLY A 127 13.62 -12.13 -3.52
C GLY A 127 13.44 -11.03 -2.46
N VAL A 128 12.48 -10.12 -2.65
CA VAL A 128 12.16 -9.06 -1.69
C VAL A 128 10.94 -9.42 -0.84
N LYS A 129 10.86 -8.86 0.38
CA LYS A 129 9.66 -8.99 1.21
C LYS A 129 8.54 -8.10 0.66
N CYS A 130 7.33 -8.64 0.65
CA CYS A 130 6.15 -7.99 0.08
C CYS A 130 5.05 -7.84 1.13
N THR A 131 4.62 -6.61 1.37
CA THR A 131 3.43 -6.32 2.20
C THR A 131 2.25 -5.95 1.34
N VAL A 132 1.04 -6.08 1.87
CA VAL A 132 -0.17 -5.53 1.25
C VAL A 132 -0.65 -4.35 2.07
N GLU A 133 -1.08 -3.30 1.41
CA GLU A 133 -1.68 -2.14 2.06
C GLU A 133 -3.05 -1.83 1.47
N SER A 134 -3.97 -1.38 2.30
CA SER A 134 -5.30 -0.98 1.87
C SER A 134 -5.70 0.32 2.52
N GLU A 135 -6.47 1.11 1.79
CA GLU A 135 -7.30 2.16 2.38
C GLU A 135 -8.62 1.57 2.88
N GLY A 136 -9.38 2.38 3.62
CA GLY A 136 -10.71 2.01 4.05
C GLY A 136 -10.72 1.13 5.28
N ILE A 137 -11.91 1.02 5.84
CA ILE A 137 -12.19 0.36 7.12
C ILE A 137 -12.47 -1.12 6.85
N PRO A 138 -11.66 -2.08 7.37
CA PRO A 138 -11.77 -3.49 6.98
C PRO A 138 -13.10 -4.18 7.32
N TRP A 139 -13.89 -3.66 8.27
CA TRP A 139 -15.21 -4.21 8.54
C TRP A 139 -16.31 -3.63 7.64
N ASP A 140 -16.07 -2.49 7.01
CA ASP A 140 -16.97 -1.91 6.00
C ASP A 140 -16.58 -2.38 4.59
N PHE A 141 -15.28 -2.49 4.31
CA PHE A 141 -14.72 -2.97 3.05
C PHE A 141 -13.64 -4.03 3.34
N PRO A 142 -14.02 -5.32 3.42
CA PRO A 142 -13.11 -6.38 3.83
C PRO A 142 -11.97 -6.57 2.84
N VAL A 143 -10.76 -6.54 3.39
CA VAL A 143 -9.53 -6.88 2.69
C VAL A 143 -9.32 -8.37 2.86
N GLN A 144 -9.37 -9.10 1.75
CA GLN A 144 -9.06 -10.53 1.79
C GLN A 144 -7.58 -10.77 2.05
N PHE A 145 -7.26 -11.77 2.87
CA PHE A 145 -5.88 -12.10 3.18
C PHE A 145 -5.18 -12.74 1.98
N VAL A 146 -4.04 -12.17 1.60
CA VAL A 146 -3.20 -12.66 0.53
C VAL A 146 -2.14 -13.60 1.14
N GLU A 147 -2.29 -14.90 0.89
CA GLU A 147 -1.50 -15.98 1.52
C GLU A 147 0.02 -15.72 1.53
N ASN A 148 0.54 -15.27 0.39
CA ASN A 148 1.98 -15.06 0.18
C ASN A 148 2.50 -13.71 0.69
N ALA A 149 1.67 -12.83 1.24
CA ALA A 149 2.13 -11.58 1.84
C ALA A 149 2.96 -11.84 3.10
N ASP A 150 3.97 -11.00 3.33
CA ASP A 150 4.85 -11.03 4.51
C ASP A 150 4.32 -10.14 5.65
N GLY A 151 3.32 -9.30 5.37
CA GLY A 151 2.68 -8.42 6.33
C GLY A 151 1.65 -7.50 5.71
N TYR A 152 1.01 -6.69 6.55
CA TYR A 152 0.03 -5.69 6.16
C TYR A 152 0.40 -4.31 6.69
N PHE A 153 0.24 -3.28 5.88
CA PHE A 153 0.24 -1.90 6.33
C PHE A 153 -1.19 -1.38 6.45
N ILE A 154 -1.53 -0.86 7.62
CA ILE A 154 -2.82 -0.24 7.92
C ILE A 154 -2.68 1.28 7.96
N GLN A 155 -3.77 1.98 7.63
CA GLN A 155 -3.85 3.44 7.69
C GLN A 155 -5.05 3.87 8.55
N PRO A 156 -4.96 3.71 9.88
CA PRO A 156 -6.06 3.98 10.81
C PRO A 156 -6.17 5.49 11.07
N PHE A 157 -6.49 6.27 10.04
CA PHE A 157 -6.75 7.69 10.20
C PHE A 157 -7.97 7.90 11.10
N SER A 158 -7.80 8.77 12.09
CA SER A 158 -8.88 9.10 13.00
C SER A 158 -10.06 9.72 12.24
N THR A 159 -11.26 9.40 12.70
CA THR A 159 -12.48 10.10 12.28
C THR A 159 -12.53 11.53 12.85
N ARG A 160 -11.70 11.83 13.85
CA ARG A 160 -11.48 13.16 14.43
C ARG A 160 -10.23 13.78 13.81
N TRP A 161 -10.27 15.09 13.57
CA TRP A 161 -9.21 15.79 12.85
C TRP A 161 -7.97 16.08 13.71
N ASP A 162 -8.14 16.19 15.03
CA ASP A 162 -7.16 16.63 16.03
C ASP A 162 -6.80 15.56 17.08
N ASP A 163 -7.31 14.33 16.93
CA ASP A 163 -7.22 13.31 17.98
C ASP A 163 -6.86 11.93 17.42
N ILE A 164 -6.14 11.13 18.21
CA ILE A 164 -5.79 9.75 17.87
C ILE A 164 -6.91 8.83 18.35
N ASP A 165 -7.61 8.19 17.41
CA ASP A 165 -8.60 7.17 17.75
C ASP A 165 -7.92 5.82 18.03
N ALA A 166 -7.48 5.62 19.28
CA ALA A 166 -6.79 4.40 19.70
C ALA A 166 -7.66 3.14 19.53
N GLN A 167 -8.97 3.24 19.75
CA GLN A 167 -9.90 2.12 19.56
C GLN A 167 -10.02 1.74 18.08
N HIS A 168 -9.95 2.71 17.17
CA HIS A 168 -9.89 2.44 15.74
C HIS A 168 -8.60 1.71 15.33
N ILE A 169 -7.44 2.11 15.87
CA ILE A 169 -6.17 1.42 15.64
C ILE A 169 -6.24 -0.04 16.12
N ILE A 170 -6.75 -0.29 17.33
CA ILE A 170 -6.90 -1.63 17.90
C ILE A 170 -7.79 -2.51 17.02
N ARG A 171 -8.91 -1.97 16.53
CA ARG A 171 -9.83 -2.71 15.65
C ARG A 171 -9.19 -3.08 14.31
N TYR A 172 -8.41 -2.19 13.70
CA TYR A 172 -7.64 -2.53 12.50
C TYR A 172 -6.65 -3.65 12.78
N ALA A 173 -5.88 -3.55 13.86
CA ALA A 173 -4.91 -4.57 14.23
C ALA A 173 -5.58 -5.95 14.43
N ALA A 174 -6.69 -5.99 15.17
CA ALA A 174 -7.45 -7.22 15.44
C ALA A 174 -8.02 -7.86 14.16
N TYR A 175 -8.44 -7.05 13.16
CA TYR A 175 -8.89 -7.59 11.87
C TYR A 175 -7.77 -8.39 11.20
N PHE A 176 -6.57 -7.81 11.10
CA PHE A 176 -5.43 -8.44 10.42
C PHE A 176 -4.70 -9.49 11.27
N GLU A 177 -4.90 -9.53 12.58
CA GLU A 177 -4.32 -10.54 13.48
C GLU A 177 -4.67 -11.97 13.02
N LYS A 178 -5.90 -12.18 12.53
CA LYS A 178 -6.37 -13.47 12.00
C LYS A 178 -5.56 -13.97 10.79
N SER A 179 -4.81 -13.10 10.12
CA SER A 179 -3.92 -13.51 9.02
C SER A 179 -2.66 -14.23 9.51
N GLY A 180 -2.31 -14.11 10.81
CA GLY A 180 -1.04 -14.59 11.36
C GLY A 180 0.19 -13.85 10.84
N LYS A 181 0.01 -12.73 10.12
CA LYS A 181 1.10 -11.92 9.54
C LYS A 181 1.38 -10.70 10.40
N LYS A 182 2.54 -10.08 10.19
CA LYS A 182 2.90 -8.82 10.85
C LYS A 182 1.98 -7.70 10.35
N VAL A 183 1.55 -6.84 11.26
CA VAL A 183 0.73 -5.66 10.97
C VAL A 183 1.48 -4.42 11.39
N PHE A 184 1.55 -3.42 10.51
CA PHE A 184 2.27 -2.18 10.72
C PHE A 184 1.36 -0.99 10.44
N ILE A 185 1.52 0.11 11.18
CA ILE A 185 0.88 1.38 10.82
C ILE A 185 1.71 2.00 9.70
N GLY A 186 1.17 2.01 8.48
CA GLY A 186 1.84 2.52 7.28
C GLY A 186 1.58 4.00 6.99
N GLY A 187 0.48 4.52 7.53
CA GLY A 187 0.12 5.93 7.45
C GLY A 187 -0.70 6.33 8.67
N TYR A 188 -0.29 7.42 9.31
CA TYR A 188 -1.06 8.06 10.37
C TYR A 188 -0.59 9.51 10.51
N GLY A 189 -1.43 10.34 11.11
CA GLY A 189 -1.11 11.73 11.40
C GLY A 189 -2.38 12.53 11.66
N PHE A 190 -2.21 13.73 12.20
CA PHE A 190 -3.30 14.68 12.35
C PHE A 190 -3.54 15.38 11.02
N ARG A 191 -4.81 15.50 10.61
CA ARG A 191 -5.15 16.34 9.46
C ARG A 191 -4.99 17.79 9.92
N MET A 192 -3.87 18.42 9.59
CA MET A 192 -3.61 19.82 9.95
C MET A 192 -4.53 20.82 9.21
N TRP A 193 -5.44 20.34 8.35
CA TRP A 193 -6.40 21.16 7.63
C TRP A 193 -7.77 20.49 7.63
N ARG A 194 -8.79 21.22 8.09
CA ARG A 194 -10.21 20.85 7.94
C ARG A 194 -10.53 20.93 6.45
N PRO A 195 -10.94 19.84 5.76
CA PRO A 195 -11.43 19.96 4.40
C PRO A 195 -12.58 20.96 4.40
N ALA A 196 -12.49 22.01 3.57
CA ALA A 196 -13.62 22.91 3.37
C ALA A 196 -14.81 22.04 2.92
N HIS A 197 -15.94 22.21 3.60
CA HIS A 197 -17.17 21.49 3.31
C HIS A 197 -17.49 21.62 1.80
N HIS A 198 -17.57 20.49 1.11
CA HIS A 198 -18.21 20.37 -0.20
C HIS A 198 -19.56 19.69 -0.02
#